data_AF-Q1HG98-F1
#
_entry.id   AF-Q1HG98-F1
#
_cell.length_a   1.000
_cell.length_b   1.000
_cell.length_c   1.000
_cell.angle_alpha   90.00
_cell.angle_beta   90.00
_cell.angle_gamma   90.00
#
_symmetry.space_group_name_H-M   'P 1'
#
loop_
_entity.id
_entity.type
_entity.pdbx_description
1 polymer ?
#
loop_
_entity_poly.entity_id
_entity_poly.type
_entity_poly.pdbx_seq_one_letter_code
_entity_poly.pdbx_strand_id
1 'polypeptide(L)'
;PHGYFAQSNVLGYPDTGGQVVYILDQVRALETEMLQRIKRQGLDIIPKILIVTRLLPDAVGTTCNQRLEKVYGTEHCHILRVPFRDEKGIVRPWISRFEVWPYLDTYTQDVASEIAAELQAKPDLIIGNYSDGNIVASLLAHKLGVTQCTIAHALEKTKYPK
;
A
#
# COMPACT_ATOMS: atom_id res chain seq x y z
N PRO A 1 -4.62 0.06 2.34
CA PRO A 1 -5.72 -0.68 1.68
C PRO A 1 -6.96 0.18 1.46
N HIS A 2 -7.47 0.84 2.51
CA HIS A 2 -8.60 1.76 2.41
C HIS A 2 -8.31 3.05 1.61
N GLY A 3 -9.38 3.80 1.33
CA GLY A 3 -9.31 5.12 0.69
C GLY A 3 -9.08 5.08 -0.83
N TYR A 4 -9.05 6.27 -1.42
CA TYR A 4 -8.71 6.48 -2.83
C TYR A 4 -7.23 6.84 -2.94
N PHE A 5 -6.37 5.83 -3.01
CA PHE A 5 -4.93 6.08 -3.10
C PHE A 5 -4.52 6.31 -4.56
N ALA A 6 -4.27 7.57 -4.91
CA ALA A 6 -3.74 8.01 -6.20
C ALA A 6 -2.95 9.32 -6.03
N GLN A 7 -2.26 9.73 -7.10
CA GLN A 7 -1.39 10.91 -7.08
C GLN A 7 -2.10 12.22 -7.47
N SER A 8 -3.31 12.14 -8.03
CA SER A 8 -4.12 13.28 -8.45
C SER A 8 -5.62 12.97 -8.28
N ASN A 9 -6.44 14.01 -8.19
CA ASN A 9 -7.91 13.94 -8.17
C ASN A 9 -8.54 13.11 -7.03
N VAL A 10 -7.85 12.92 -5.91
CA VAL A 10 -8.34 12.09 -4.78
C VAL A 10 -8.33 12.76 -3.42
N LEU A 11 -7.53 13.82 -3.22
CA LEU A 11 -7.46 14.51 -1.93
C LEU A 11 -8.81 15.15 -1.58
N GLY A 12 -9.31 14.85 -0.38
CA GLY A 12 -10.62 15.30 0.10
C GLY A 12 -11.73 14.27 -0.06
N TYR A 13 -11.49 13.15 -0.75
CA TYR A 13 -12.44 12.03 -0.76
C TYR A 13 -12.50 11.33 0.60
N PRO A 14 -13.61 10.63 0.92
CA PRO A 14 -13.70 9.82 2.13
C PRO A 14 -12.47 8.91 2.29
N ASP A 15 -11.96 8.85 3.52
CA ASP A 15 -10.78 8.06 3.89
C ASP A 15 -9.51 8.40 3.10
N THR A 16 -9.43 9.59 2.49
CA THR A 16 -8.32 10.02 1.62
C THR A 16 -7.80 11.39 2.03
N GLY A 17 -6.63 11.41 2.67
CA GLY A 17 -6.06 12.66 3.20
C GLY A 17 -4.57 12.54 3.50
N GLY A 18 -4.16 13.02 4.69
CA GLY A 18 -2.75 13.15 5.06
C GLY A 18 -1.92 11.87 4.96
N GLN A 19 -2.53 10.69 5.15
CA GLN A 19 -1.85 9.41 4.95
C GLN A 19 -1.34 9.22 3.51
N VAL A 20 -2.12 9.62 2.50
CA VAL A 20 -1.70 9.48 1.09
C VAL A 20 -0.50 10.38 0.80
N VAL A 21 -0.57 11.64 1.24
CA VAL A 21 0.52 12.60 1.09
C VAL A 21 1.78 12.11 1.81
N TYR A 22 1.63 11.66 3.07
CA TYR A 22 2.73 11.12 3.86
C TYR A 22 3.46 10.00 3.14
N ILE A 23 2.73 9.01 2.61
CA ILE A 23 3.33 7.85 1.96
C ILE A 23 4.00 8.24 0.64
N LEU A 24 3.38 9.13 -0.15
CA LEU A 24 3.98 9.58 -1.42
C LEU A 24 5.29 10.35 -1.20
N ASP A 25 5.38 11.17 -0.17
CA ASP A 25 6.62 11.86 0.17
C ASP A 25 7.65 10.90 0.79
N GLN A 26 7.20 9.97 1.63
CA GLN A 26 8.04 8.95 2.24
C GLN A 26 8.78 8.13 1.19
N VAL A 27 8.10 7.61 0.16
CA VAL A 27 8.74 6.73 -0.83
C VAL A 27 9.76 7.46 -1.68
N ARG A 28 9.56 8.75 -1.98
CA ARG A 28 10.55 9.58 -2.70
C ARG A 28 11.83 9.74 -1.90
N ALA A 29 11.70 10.05 -0.61
CA ALA A 29 12.84 10.18 0.29
C ALA A 29 13.53 8.82 0.50
N LEU A 30 12.75 7.74 0.65
CA LEU A 30 13.26 6.40 0.88
C LEU A 30 14.03 5.85 -0.34
N GLU A 31 13.51 6.03 -1.56
CA GLU A 31 14.20 5.63 -2.79
C GLU A 31 15.55 6.33 -2.92
N THR A 32 15.57 7.65 -2.69
CA THR A 32 16.81 8.45 -2.72
C THR A 32 17.86 7.88 -1.76
N GLU A 33 17.47 7.58 -0.52
CA GLU A 33 18.37 7.02 0.48
C GLU A 33 18.80 5.57 0.15
N MET A 34 17.90 4.74 -0.38
CA MET A 34 18.22 3.38 -0.81
C MET A 34 19.28 3.38 -1.92
N LEU A 35 19.11 4.21 -2.96
CA LEU A 35 20.08 4.36 -4.04
C LEU A 35 21.44 4.82 -3.51
N GLN A 36 21.46 5.81 -2.60
CA GLN A 36 22.70 6.29 -2.00
C GLN A 36 23.42 5.20 -1.20
N ARG A 37 22.69 4.41 -0.39
CA ARG A 37 23.28 3.34 0.41
C ARG A 37 23.83 2.22 -0.46
N ILE A 38 23.05 1.76 -1.44
CA ILE A 38 23.47 0.71 -2.38
C ILE A 38 24.78 1.13 -3.08
N LYS A 39 24.82 2.35 -3.63
CA LYS A 39 26.02 2.89 -4.28
C LYS A 39 27.22 3.00 -3.34
N ARG A 40 27.03 3.46 -2.10
CA ARG A 40 28.11 3.56 -1.09
C ARG A 40 28.71 2.22 -0.71
N GLN A 41 27.95 1.13 -0.82
CA GLN A 41 28.43 -0.23 -0.58
C GLN A 41 29.05 -0.88 -1.84
N GLY A 42 29.11 -0.17 -2.96
CA GLY A 42 29.65 -0.70 -4.21
C GLY A 42 28.79 -1.80 -4.83
N LEU A 43 27.48 -1.78 -4.57
CA LEU A 43 26.53 -2.73 -5.12
C LEU A 43 25.77 -2.13 -6.31
N ASP A 44 25.39 -2.97 -7.27
CA ASP A 44 24.62 -2.58 -8.47
C ASP A 44 23.14 -3.03 -8.40
N ILE A 45 22.62 -3.21 -7.18
CA ILE A 45 21.23 -3.65 -6.97
C ILE A 45 20.28 -2.50 -7.31
N ILE A 46 19.23 -2.79 -8.07
CA ILE A 46 18.18 -1.80 -8.35
C ILE A 46 17.12 -1.92 -7.25
N PRO A 47 16.88 -0.89 -6.43
CA PRO A 47 15.85 -0.93 -5.41
C PRO A 47 14.46 -0.99 -6.05
N LYS A 48 13.47 -1.51 -5.34
CA LYS A 48 12.05 -1.44 -5.74
C LYS A 48 11.21 -1.13 -4.52
N ILE A 49 10.27 -0.19 -4.66
CA ILE A 49 9.29 0.14 -3.61
C ILE A 49 7.88 -0.04 -4.17
N LEU A 50 7.08 -0.85 -3.50
CA LEU A 50 5.68 -1.08 -3.86
C LEU A 50 4.76 -0.51 -2.77
N ILE A 51 3.93 0.48 -3.14
CA ILE A 51 2.84 0.97 -2.31
C ILE A 51 1.61 0.13 -2.62
N VAL A 52 1.25 -0.77 -1.72
CA VAL A 52 0.14 -1.69 -1.93
C VAL A 52 -1.16 -1.11 -1.41
N THR A 53 -2.18 -1.05 -2.27
CA THR A 53 -3.50 -0.50 -1.93
C THR A 53 -4.62 -1.22 -2.70
N ARG A 54 -5.87 -0.87 -2.43
CA ARG A 54 -7.02 -1.51 -3.07
C ARG A 54 -7.21 -1.00 -4.50
N LEU A 55 -7.51 -1.92 -5.42
CA LEU A 55 -8.01 -1.61 -6.76
C LEU A 55 -9.49 -1.25 -6.67
N LEU A 56 -9.86 -0.09 -7.22
CA LEU A 56 -11.25 0.39 -7.29
C LEU A 56 -11.67 0.50 -8.76
N PRO A 57 -12.28 -0.56 -9.35
CA PRO A 57 -12.58 -0.60 -10.78
C PRO A 57 -13.51 0.52 -11.26
N ASP A 58 -14.45 0.92 -10.41
CA ASP A 58 -15.51 1.89 -10.76
C ASP A 58 -15.13 3.35 -10.41
N ALA A 59 -13.91 3.59 -9.93
CA ALA A 59 -13.45 4.93 -9.53
C ALA A 59 -13.06 5.79 -10.75
N VAL A 60 -14.06 6.45 -11.34
CA VAL A 60 -13.90 7.35 -12.49
C VAL A 60 -13.20 8.66 -12.09
N GLY A 61 -12.39 9.24 -13.00
CA GLY A 61 -11.68 10.51 -12.77
C GLY A 61 -10.39 10.38 -11.95
N THR A 62 -10.06 9.16 -11.51
CA THR A 62 -8.86 8.81 -10.76
C THR A 62 -8.10 7.69 -11.46
N THR A 63 -6.89 7.38 -11.00
CA THR A 63 -6.11 6.20 -11.44
C THR A 63 -6.33 4.99 -10.52
N CYS A 64 -7.31 5.02 -9.61
CA CYS A 64 -7.53 3.94 -8.63
C CYS A 64 -7.94 2.60 -9.27
N ASN A 65 -8.34 2.61 -10.55
CA ASN A 65 -8.66 1.44 -11.35
C ASN A 65 -7.44 0.88 -12.13
N GLN A 66 -6.26 1.51 -12.03
CA GLN A 66 -5.04 1.06 -12.69
C GLN A 66 -4.23 0.18 -11.74
N ARG A 67 -3.98 -1.08 -12.15
CA ARG A 67 -3.25 -2.06 -11.34
C ARG A 67 -1.87 -1.56 -10.91
N LEU A 68 -1.11 -0.96 -11.84
CA LEU A 68 0.24 -0.48 -11.57
C LEU A 68 0.37 0.97 -12.03
N GLU A 69 0.89 1.83 -11.15
CA GLU A 69 1.10 3.25 -11.43
C GLU A 69 2.46 3.68 -10.89
N LYS A 70 3.28 4.30 -11.73
CA LYS A 70 4.58 4.83 -11.31
C LYS A 70 4.39 6.09 -10.45
N VAL A 71 5.11 6.16 -9.33
CA VAL A 71 5.09 7.35 -8.46
C VAL A 71 5.90 8.49 -9.10
N TYR A 72 5.32 9.68 -9.15
CA TYR A 72 5.94 10.88 -9.67
C TYR A 72 7.18 11.28 -8.87
N GLY A 73 8.24 11.64 -9.60
CA GLY A 73 9.53 12.02 -9.02
C GLY A 73 10.35 10.84 -8.51
N THR A 74 10.03 9.61 -8.94
CA THR A 74 10.77 8.39 -8.57
C THR A 74 11.13 7.57 -9.80
N GLU A 75 12.13 6.71 -9.69
CA GLU A 75 12.51 5.77 -10.76
C GLU A 75 11.96 4.37 -10.55
N HIS A 76 11.87 3.93 -9.31
CA HIS A 76 11.63 2.55 -8.89
C HIS A 76 10.48 2.38 -7.87
N CYS A 77 9.70 3.44 -7.62
CA CYS A 77 8.50 3.37 -6.79
C CYS A 77 7.22 3.22 -7.63
N HIS A 78 6.39 2.25 -7.27
CA HIS A 78 5.11 2.00 -7.93
C HIS A 78 4.00 1.79 -6.91
N ILE A 79 2.79 2.25 -7.26
CA ILE A 79 1.56 1.90 -6.57
C ILE A 79 1.05 0.61 -7.22
N LEU A 80 0.89 -0.44 -6.41
CA LEU A 80 0.33 -1.72 -6.80
C LEU A 80 -1.07 -1.86 -6.20
N ARG A 81 -2.07 -2.00 -7.06
CA ARG A 81 -3.48 -2.09 -6.69
C ARG A 81 -3.99 -3.50 -6.86
N VAL A 82 -4.45 -4.07 -5.76
CA VAL A 82 -5.00 -5.43 -5.71
C VAL A 82 -6.50 -5.33 -5.37
N PRO A 83 -7.40 -6.04 -6.07
CA PRO A 83 -8.83 -5.96 -5.76
C PRO A 83 -9.16 -6.63 -4.43
N PHE A 84 -10.22 -6.16 -3.77
CA PHE A 84 -10.91 -6.98 -2.78
C PHE A 84 -11.76 -8.03 -3.49
N ARG A 85 -11.90 -9.20 -2.88
CA ARG A 85 -12.68 -10.31 -3.41
C ARG A 85 -13.53 -10.95 -2.32
N ASP A 86 -14.70 -11.43 -2.72
CA ASP A 86 -15.56 -12.32 -1.94
C ASP A 86 -15.91 -13.57 -2.78
N GLU A 87 -16.83 -14.40 -2.29
CA GLU A 87 -17.28 -15.62 -2.98
C GLU A 87 -17.86 -15.37 -4.38
N LYS A 88 -18.33 -14.14 -4.66
CA LYS A 88 -18.94 -13.72 -5.94
C LYS A 88 -17.92 -13.08 -6.89
N GLY A 89 -16.66 -12.91 -6.45
CA GLY A 89 -15.58 -12.35 -7.25
C GLY A 89 -15.12 -10.98 -6.75
N ILE A 90 -14.74 -10.09 -7.67
CA ILE A 90 -14.16 -8.78 -7.30
C ILE A 90 -15.23 -7.85 -6.72
N VAL A 91 -14.96 -7.33 -5.53
CA VAL A 91 -15.78 -6.30 -4.88
C VAL A 91 -15.40 -4.93 -5.44
N ARG A 92 -16.28 -4.38 -6.27
CA ARG A 92 -16.01 -3.18 -7.07
C ARG A 92 -16.26 -1.85 -6.35
N PRO A 93 -17.34 -1.68 -5.56
CA PRO A 93 -17.64 -0.39 -4.93
C PRO A 93 -16.59 0.01 -3.89
N TRP A 94 -16.40 1.32 -3.69
CA TRP A 94 -15.63 1.81 -2.54
C TRP A 94 -16.28 1.34 -1.23
N ILE A 95 -15.45 1.04 -0.23
CA ILE A 95 -15.87 0.59 1.09
C ILE A 95 -15.17 1.46 2.12
N SER A 96 -15.90 1.91 3.15
CA SER A 96 -15.33 2.69 4.23
C SER A 96 -14.26 1.90 4.97
N ARG A 97 -13.20 2.58 5.44
CA ARG A 97 -12.15 2.02 6.30
C ARG A 97 -12.68 1.34 7.56
N PHE A 98 -13.91 1.65 7.99
CA PHE A 98 -14.57 0.99 9.12
C PHE A 98 -15.19 -0.37 8.76
N GLU A 99 -15.29 -0.71 7.48
CA GLU A 99 -16.03 -1.87 6.97
C GLU A 99 -15.14 -2.81 6.13
N VAL A 100 -13.85 -2.49 5.94
CA VAL A 100 -12.93 -3.28 5.12
C VAL A 100 -12.53 -4.63 5.74
N TRP A 101 -12.81 -4.86 7.02
CA TRP A 101 -12.29 -5.98 7.81
C TRP A 101 -12.54 -7.37 7.21
N PRO A 102 -13.75 -7.70 6.67
CA PRO A 102 -14.02 -9.02 6.13
C PRO A 102 -13.14 -9.40 4.93
N TYR A 103 -12.53 -8.42 4.26
CA TYR A 103 -11.76 -8.63 3.04
C TYR A 103 -10.26 -8.79 3.28
N LEU A 104 -9.76 -8.45 4.48
CA LEU A 104 -8.32 -8.30 4.70
C LEU A 104 -7.53 -9.61 4.62
N ASP A 105 -8.13 -10.75 5.00
CA ASP A 105 -7.43 -12.04 4.93
C ASP A 105 -7.21 -12.48 3.47
N THR A 106 -8.29 -12.56 2.67
CA THR A 106 -8.23 -12.83 1.22
C THR A 106 -7.31 -11.83 0.51
N TYR A 107 -7.45 -10.54 0.84
CA TYR A 107 -6.61 -9.50 0.28
C TYR A 107 -5.13 -9.71 0.58
N THR A 108 -4.77 -10.17 1.79
CA THR A 108 -3.38 -10.49 2.15
C THR A 108 -2.83 -11.63 1.28
N GLN A 109 -3.64 -12.67 1.02
CA GLN A 109 -3.21 -13.78 0.15
C GLN A 109 -2.97 -13.32 -1.29
N ASP A 110 -3.87 -12.50 -1.82
CA ASP A 110 -3.76 -11.93 -3.16
C ASP A 110 -2.54 -11.00 -3.26
N VAL A 111 -2.36 -10.11 -2.28
CA VAL A 111 -1.21 -9.21 -2.21
C VAL A 111 0.12 -9.97 -2.16
N ALA A 112 0.22 -11.06 -1.40
CA ALA A 112 1.44 -11.86 -1.35
C ALA A 112 1.85 -12.38 -2.74
N SER A 113 0.87 -12.83 -3.53
CA SER A 113 1.07 -13.33 -4.89
C SER A 113 1.50 -12.20 -5.84
N GLU A 114 0.84 -11.05 -5.76
CA GLU A 114 1.10 -9.90 -6.61
C GLU A 114 2.47 -9.25 -6.30
N ILE A 115 2.84 -9.14 -5.01
CA ILE A 115 4.18 -8.67 -4.61
C ILE A 115 5.26 -9.61 -5.13
N ALA A 116 5.08 -10.93 -5.02
CA ALA A 116 6.05 -11.90 -5.52
C ALA A 116 6.26 -11.77 -7.03
N ALA A 117 5.18 -11.53 -7.78
CA ALA A 117 5.25 -11.31 -9.23
C ALA A 117 6.00 -10.02 -9.60
N GLU A 118 5.74 -8.91 -8.90
CA GLU A 118 6.34 -7.60 -9.21
C GLU A 118 7.79 -7.45 -8.73
N LEU A 119 8.08 -7.92 -7.51
CA LEU A 119 9.44 -7.86 -6.98
C LEU A 119 10.35 -8.91 -7.63
N GLN A 120 9.80 -10.07 -8.00
CA GLN A 120 10.57 -11.27 -8.37
C GLN A 120 11.55 -11.71 -7.28
N ALA A 121 11.27 -11.28 -6.04
CA ALA A 121 12.07 -11.50 -4.86
C ALA A 121 11.17 -11.35 -3.63
N LYS A 122 11.65 -11.83 -2.48
CA LYS A 122 11.02 -11.58 -1.19
C LYS A 122 11.28 -10.12 -0.78
N PRO A 123 10.30 -9.41 -0.19
CA PRO A 123 10.54 -8.07 0.36
C PRO A 123 11.55 -8.12 1.51
N ASP A 124 12.41 -7.10 1.62
CA ASP A 124 13.33 -6.96 2.76
C ASP A 124 12.69 -6.26 3.96
N LEU A 125 11.64 -5.46 3.72
CA LEU A 125 10.91 -4.67 4.72
C LEU A 125 9.44 -4.56 4.32
N ILE A 126 8.54 -4.65 5.30
CA ILE A 126 7.10 -4.37 5.14
C ILE A 126 6.68 -3.28 6.13
N ILE A 127 6.06 -2.21 5.63
CA ILE A 127 5.56 -1.09 6.43
C ILE A 127 4.03 -1.07 6.40
N GLY A 128 3.41 -1.45 7.51
CA GLY A 128 1.98 -1.28 7.74
C GLY A 128 1.63 0.19 7.96
N ASN A 129 0.50 0.63 7.40
CA ASN A 129 -0.01 1.99 7.54
C ASN A 129 -1.50 1.95 7.91
N TYR A 130 -1.84 2.61 9.02
CA TYR A 130 -3.18 2.58 9.65
C TYR A 130 -3.61 1.15 10.04
N SER A 131 -4.79 1.01 10.64
CA SER A 131 -5.24 -0.24 11.25
C SER A 131 -5.33 -1.41 10.25
N ASP A 132 -5.99 -1.21 9.11
CA ASP A 132 -6.13 -2.21 8.05
C ASP A 132 -4.78 -2.56 7.39
N GLY A 133 -3.96 -1.56 7.09
CA GLY A 133 -2.62 -1.79 6.54
C GLY A 133 -1.68 -2.46 7.54
N ASN A 134 -1.79 -2.17 8.83
CA ASN A 134 -1.01 -2.83 9.88
C ASN A 134 -1.40 -4.31 10.04
N ILE A 135 -2.69 -4.64 9.93
CA ILE A 135 -3.15 -6.03 9.95
C ILE A 135 -2.59 -6.79 8.74
N VAL A 136 -2.77 -6.26 7.53
CA VAL A 136 -2.24 -6.88 6.30
C VAL A 136 -0.72 -7.02 6.37
N ALA A 137 0.00 -5.99 6.83
CA ALA A 137 1.45 -6.04 7.01
C ALA A 137 1.88 -7.12 8.02
N SER A 138 1.14 -7.31 9.11
CA SER A 138 1.45 -8.33 10.11
C SER A 138 1.30 -9.74 9.56
N LEU A 139 0.22 -9.98 8.81
CA LEU A 139 -0.03 -11.27 8.16
C LEU A 139 1.02 -11.56 7.07
N LEU A 140 1.35 -10.57 6.25
CA LEU A 140 2.39 -10.71 5.21
C LEU A 140 3.78 -10.93 5.82
N ALA A 141 4.15 -10.16 6.85
CA ALA A 141 5.45 -10.28 7.50
C ALA A 141 5.63 -11.65 8.16
N HIS A 142 4.59 -12.15 8.82
CA HIS A 142 4.58 -13.51 9.38
C HIS A 142 4.72 -14.56 8.27
N LYS A 143 3.90 -14.48 7.21
CA LYS A 143 3.90 -15.44 6.10
C LYS A 143 5.24 -15.47 5.35
N LEU A 144 5.82 -14.31 5.10
CA LEU A 144 7.04 -14.18 4.29
C LEU A 144 8.31 -14.24 5.14
N GLY A 145 8.22 -14.08 6.47
CA GLY A 145 9.38 -13.98 7.37
C GLY A 145 10.20 -12.70 7.12
N VAL A 146 9.52 -11.55 7.04
CA VAL A 146 10.12 -10.25 6.69
C VAL A 146 10.10 -9.31 7.90
N THR A 147 11.08 -8.41 7.99
CA THR A 147 11.08 -7.33 8.98
C THR A 147 9.84 -6.46 8.83
N GLN A 148 9.14 -6.21 9.94
CA GLN A 148 7.91 -5.43 9.95
C GLN A 148 8.09 -4.09 10.67
N CYS A 149 7.52 -3.04 10.10
CA CYS A 149 7.29 -1.75 10.73
C CYS A 149 5.78 -1.40 10.66
N THR A 150 5.27 -0.64 11.61
CA THR A 150 3.87 -0.18 11.63
C THR A 150 3.79 1.31 11.93
N ILE A 151 3.02 2.05 11.13
CA ILE A 151 2.74 3.47 11.32
C ILE A 151 1.24 3.63 11.52
N ALA A 152 0.81 4.05 12.72
CA ALA A 152 -0.61 4.11 13.05
C ALA A 152 -1.38 5.18 12.26
N HIS A 153 -0.76 6.32 11.95
CA HIS A 153 -1.39 7.56 11.46
C HIS A 153 -2.43 8.17 12.41
N ALA A 154 -3.40 7.38 12.85
CA ALA A 154 -4.36 7.72 13.90
C ALA A 154 -4.78 6.46 14.66
N LEU A 155 -5.13 6.63 15.93
CA LEU A 155 -5.72 5.57 16.76
C LEU A 155 -7.15 5.98 17.10
N GLU A 156 -8.14 5.35 16.46
CA GLU A 156 -9.54 5.81 16.54
C GLU A 156 -10.09 5.85 17.97
N LYS A 157 -9.55 5.05 18.89
CA LYS A 157 -9.90 5.08 20.33
C LYS A 157 -9.78 6.48 20.96
N THR A 158 -8.86 7.33 20.50
CA THR A 158 -8.71 8.70 21.03
C THR A 158 -9.63 9.71 20.35
N LYS A 159 -10.13 9.40 19.15
CA LYS A 159 -10.97 10.27 18.34
C LYS A 159 -12.47 10.11 18.63
N TYR A 160 -12.85 8.94 19.14
CA TYR A 160 -14.21 8.64 19.58
C TYR A 160 -14.19 8.33 21.08
N PRO A 161 -14.22 9.37 21.94
CA PRO A 161 -14.46 9.18 23.37
C PRO A 161 -15.76 8.41 23.57
N LYS A 162 -15.78 7.56 24.60
CA LYS A 162 -17.03 6.92 25.06
C LYS A 162 -18.00 7.95 25.60
#